data_AF-A0A932Z8L2-F1
#
_entry.id   AF-A0A932Z8L2-F1
#
_cell.length_a   1.000
_cell.length_b   1.000
_cell.length_c   1.000
_cell.angle_alpha   90.00
_cell.angle_beta   90.00
_cell.angle_gamma   90.00
#
_symmetry.space_group_name_H-M   'P 1'
#
loop_
_entity.id
_entity.type
_entity.pdbx_description
1 polymer ?
#
loop_
_entity_poly.entity_id
_entity_poly.type
_entity_poly.pdbx_seq_one_letter_code
_entity_poly.pdbx_strand_id
1 'polypeptide(L)'
;MAMENPNVLADVVEVQEYPLLARRYMITGVPKTVINDRVQFVGAVPEGVFVDKLMGALGIRADEDTRSSLAVAPELGPSTHASPQG
;
A
#
# COMPACT_ATOMS: atom_id res chain seq x y z
N MET A 1 -12.62 -2.17 -2.62
CA MET A 1 -11.21 -2.64 -2.58
C MET A 1 -11.02 -4.11 -2.98
N ALA A 2 -11.32 -5.13 -2.15
CA ALA A 2 -10.98 -6.53 -2.50
C ALA A 2 -11.65 -7.04 -3.80
N MET A 3 -12.87 -6.61 -4.07
CA MET A 3 -13.56 -6.91 -5.34
C MET A 3 -12.97 -6.15 -6.55
N GLU A 4 -12.26 -5.06 -6.32
CA GLU A 4 -11.71 -4.19 -7.39
C GLU A 4 -10.28 -4.57 -7.77
N ASN A 5 -9.51 -5.14 -6.83
CA ASN A 5 -8.11 -5.46 -7.05
C ASN A 5 -7.80 -6.87 -6.52
N PRO A 6 -7.45 -7.84 -7.39
CA PRO A 6 -7.18 -9.22 -6.99
C PRO A 6 -5.95 -9.36 -6.07
N ASN A 7 -5.09 -8.34 -5.98
CA ASN A 7 -3.97 -8.32 -5.04
C ASN A 7 -4.39 -7.94 -3.62
N VAL A 8 -5.65 -7.55 -3.40
CA VAL A 8 -6.19 -7.23 -2.08
C VAL A 8 -7.12 -8.36 -1.65
N LEU A 9 -6.66 -9.15 -0.68
CA LEU A 9 -7.47 -10.14 0.00
C LEU A 9 -8.07 -9.52 1.27
N ALA A 10 -9.33 -9.84 1.55
CA ALA A 10 -10.02 -9.37 2.75
C ALA A 10 -10.95 -10.45 3.28
N ASP A 11 -10.81 -10.74 4.57
CA ASP A 11 -11.67 -11.65 5.31
C ASP A 11 -12.39 -10.90 6.43
N VAL A 12 -13.65 -11.27 6.65
CA VAL A 12 -14.43 -10.80 7.80
C VAL A 12 -14.47 -11.92 8.82
N VAL A 13 -14.05 -11.62 10.04
CA VAL A 13 -13.96 -12.59 11.13
C VAL A 13 -14.91 -12.21 12.25
N GLU A 14 -15.81 -13.12 12.62
CA GLU A 14 -16.62 -13.00 13.83
C GLU A 14 -15.74 -13.30 15.06
N VAL A 15 -15.17 -12.24 15.64
CA VAL A 15 -14.10 -12.36 16.64
C VAL A 15 -14.53 -13.12 17.90
N GLN A 16 -15.83 -13.13 18.22
CA GLN A 16 -16.37 -13.79 19.41
C GLN A 16 -16.15 -15.32 19.38
N GLU A 17 -16.01 -15.91 18.19
CA GLU A 17 -15.71 -17.33 18.02
C GLU A 17 -14.22 -17.67 18.17
N TYR A 18 -13.34 -16.65 18.21
CA TYR A 18 -11.88 -16.82 18.24
C TYR A 18 -11.22 -16.06 19.41
N PRO A 19 -11.37 -16.50 20.67
CA PRO A 19 -10.84 -15.79 21.84
C PRO A 19 -9.32 -15.55 21.81
N LEU A 20 -8.55 -16.48 21.24
CA LEU A 20 -7.10 -16.31 21.09
C LEU A 20 -6.75 -15.22 20.07
N LEU A 21 -7.52 -15.12 18.98
CA LEU A 21 -7.36 -14.08 17.97
C LEU A 21 -7.73 -12.71 18.54
N ALA A 22 -8.83 -12.65 19.29
CA ALA A 22 -9.25 -11.45 20.01
C ALA A 22 -8.14 -10.92 20.92
N ARG A 23 -7.49 -11.81 21.68
CA ARG A 23 -6.36 -11.47 22.55
C ARG A 23 -5.13 -11.03 21.75
N ARG A 24 -4.75 -11.76 20.69
CA ARG A 24 -3.59 -11.44 19.85
C ARG A 24 -3.67 -10.03 19.26
N TYR A 25 -4.83 -9.64 18.75
CA TYR A 25 -5.02 -8.30 18.17
C TYR A 25 -5.56 -7.27 19.17
N MET A 26 -5.61 -7.61 20.46
CA MET A 26 -6.11 -6.73 21.52
C MET A 26 -7.45 -6.09 21.13
N ILE A 27 -8.40 -6.92 20.72
CA ILE A 27 -9.72 -6.48 20.29
C ILE A 27 -10.51 -6.06 21.52
N THR A 28 -10.76 -4.75 21.65
CA THR A 28 -11.58 -4.15 22.72
C THR A 28 -12.87 -3.54 22.19
N GLY A 29 -13.02 -3.46 20.86
CA GLY A 29 -14.18 -2.91 20.18
C GLY A 29 -14.21 -3.34 18.72
N VAL A 30 -15.41 -3.41 18.15
CA VAL A 30 -15.66 -3.83 16.77
C VAL A 30 -16.51 -2.77 16.03
N PRO A 31 -16.37 -2.65 14.69
CA PRO A 31 -15.44 -3.37 13.82
C PRO A 31 -13.98 -2.94 14.07
N LYS A 32 -13.03 -3.87 13.92
CA LYS A 32 -11.59 -3.58 13.93
C LYS A 32 -10.97 -4.16 12.67
N THR A 33 -10.26 -3.31 11.93
CA THR A 33 -9.51 -3.72 10.73
C THR A 33 -8.05 -3.89 11.10
N VAL A 34 -7.46 -4.99 10.64
CA VAL A 34 -6.03 -5.27 10.73
C VAL A 34 -5.52 -5.52 9.31
N ILE A 35 -4.45 -4.83 8.92
CA ILE A 35 -3.86 -4.93 7.59
C ILE A 35 -2.43 -5.48 7.75
N ASN A 36 -2.18 -6.66 7.17
CA ASN A 36 -0.89 -7.33 7.13
C ASN A 36 -0.17 -7.42 8.49
N ASP A 37 -0.91 -7.57 9.59
CA ASP A 37 -0.40 -7.56 10.99
C ASP A 37 0.41 -6.30 11.37
N ARG A 38 0.32 -5.22 10.59
CA ARG A 38 1.14 -4.01 10.74
C ARG A 38 0.32 -2.79 11.14
N VAL A 39 -0.80 -2.58 10.46
CA VAL A 39 -1.67 -1.43 10.68
C VAL A 39 -3.00 -1.92 11.23
N GLN A 40 -3.51 -1.23 12.25
CA GLN A 40 -4.78 -1.57 12.88
C GLN A 40 -5.55 -0.33 13.31
N PHE A 41 -6.89 -0.39 13.21
CA PHE A 41 -7.78 0.67 13.68
C PHE A 41 -9.17 0.13 14.00
N VAL A 42 -9.88 0.83 14.88
CA VAL A 42 -11.25 0.51 15.30
C VAL A 42 -12.23 1.48 14.64
N GLY A 43 -13.40 0.98 14.28
CA GLY A 43 -14.48 1.73 13.65
C GLY A 43 -14.33 1.85 12.14
N ALA A 44 -15.36 2.43 11.53
CA ALA A 44 -15.31 2.82 10.12
C ALA A 44 -14.53 4.13 9.97
N VAL A 45 -13.80 4.25 8.86
CA VAL A 45 -13.10 5.48 8.46
C VAL A 45 -13.50 5.85 7.04
N PRO A 46 -13.39 7.12 6.62
CA PRO A 46 -13.56 7.50 5.22
C PRO A 46 -12.63 6.70 4.30
N GLU A 47 -13.07 6.47 3.06
CA GLU A 47 -12.34 5.63 2.10
C GLU A 47 -10.89 6.09 1.85
N GLY A 48 -10.67 7.40 1.65
CA GLY A 48 -9.31 7.93 1.46
C GLY A 48 -8.39 7.61 2.64
N VAL A 49 -8.90 7.75 3.87
CA VAL A 49 -8.15 7.40 5.09
C VAL A 49 -7.86 5.90 5.17
N PHE A 50 -8.78 5.06 4.68
CA PHE A 50 -8.54 3.62 4.58
C PHE A 50 -7.40 3.32 3.59
N VAL A 51 -7.42 3.92 2.39
CA VAL A 51 -6.36 3.76 1.37
C VAL A 51 -5.01 4.18 1.95
N ASP A 52 -4.93 5.33 2.60
CA ASP A 52 -3.67 5.81 3.20
C ASP A 52 -3.11 4.82 4.22
N LYS A 53 -3.98 4.24 5.06
CA LYS A 53 -3.59 3.20 6.03
C LYS A 53 -3.14 1.91 5.34
N LEU A 54 -3.78 1.52 4.25
CA LEU A 54 -3.40 0.37 3.43
C LEU A 54 -2.02 0.58 2.79
N MET A 55 -1.78 1.75 2.18
CA MET A 55 -0.49 2.10 1.57
C MET A 55 0.62 2.15 2.62
N GLY A 56 0.34 2.73 3.79
CA GLY A 56 1.25 2.71 4.94
C GLY A 56 1.59 1.29 5.41
N ALA A 57 0.64 0.34 5.36
CA ALA A 57 0.90 -1.06 5.70
C ALA A 57 1.80 -1.78 4.67
N LEU A 58 1.83 -1.30 3.43
CA LEU A 58 2.75 -1.76 2.37
C LEU A 58 4.11 -1.05 2.41
N GLY A 59 4.29 -0.08 3.31
CA GLY A 59 5.50 0.75 3.36
C GLY A 59 5.58 1.78 2.23
N ILE A 60 4.51 1.95 1.45
CA ILE A 60 4.45 2.94 0.39
C ILE A 60 4.01 4.25 1.03
N ARG A 61 4.95 5.18 1.11
CA ARG A 61 4.67 6.55 1.52
C ARG A 61 4.32 7.38 0.28
N ALA A 62 3.39 8.33 0.42
CA ALA A 62 2.97 9.21 -0.68
C ALA A 62 4.05 10.26 -1.04
N ASP A 63 5.19 10.20 -0.38
CA ASP A 63 6.30 11.13 -0.44
C ASP A 63 7.58 10.36 -0.86
N GLU A 64 8.12 10.77 -2.01
CA GLU A 64 9.40 10.40 -2.68
C GLU A 64 9.47 9.19 -3.65
N ASP A 65 8.81 8.06 -3.41
CA ASP A 65 9.08 6.84 -4.23
C ASP A 65 8.53 6.88 -5.67
N THR A 66 7.46 7.65 -5.94
CA THR A 66 6.90 7.76 -7.29
C THR A 66 7.79 8.55 -8.25
N ARG A 67 8.68 9.42 -7.74
CA ARG A 67 9.64 10.14 -8.60
C ARG A 67 10.86 9.31 -8.97
N SER A 68 11.27 8.36 -8.13
CA SER A 68 12.46 7.54 -8.40
C SER A 68 12.20 6.39 -9.37
N SER A 69 10.97 5.90 -9.48
CA SER A 69 10.62 4.79 -10.40
C SER A 69 10.17 5.23 -11.79
N LEU A 70 9.73 6.49 -11.96
CA LEU A 70 9.36 7.05 -13.28
C LEU A 70 10.49 7.82 -13.99
N ALA A 71 11.67 7.99 -13.38
CA ALA A 71 12.75 8.82 -13.92
C ALA A 71 13.82 8.06 -14.76
N VAL A 72 13.56 6.83 -15.21
CA VAL A 72 14.46 6.12 -16.15
C VAL A 72 13.84 6.06 -17.55
N ALA A 73 14.10 7.12 -18.32
CA ALA A 73 14.49 7.12 -19.75
C ALA A 73 14.29 8.55 -20.31
N PRO A 74 15.39 9.23 -20.66
CA PRO A 74 15.55 9.52 -22.08
C PRO A 74 17.01 9.32 -22.49
N GLU A 75 17.33 8.21 -23.16
CA GLU A 75 18.54 8.13 -23.96
C GLU A 75 18.18 7.90 -25.42
N LEU A 76 18.05 9.01 -26.15
CA LEU A 76 18.48 9.11 -27.54
C LEU A 76 19.07 10.51 -27.71
N GLY A 77 20.33 10.67 -27.30
CA GLY A 77 21.13 11.83 -27.71
C GLY A 77 21.30 11.83 -29.23
N PRO A 78 21.35 13.00 -29.89
CA PRO A 78 21.53 13.05 -31.34
C PRO A 78 22.95 12.57 -31.69
N SER A 79 23.04 11.47 -32.43
CA SER A 79 24.28 11.06 -33.12
C SER A 79 24.68 12.15 -34.09
N THR A 80 25.48 13.10 -33.59
CA THR A 80 26.14 14.10 -34.40
C THR A 80 27.44 13.48 -34.87
N HIS A 81 27.39 12.73 -35.97
CA HIS A 81 28.59 12.33 -36.69
C HIS A 81 29.09 13.53 -37.50
N ALA A 82 29.70 14.49 -36.82
CA ALA A 82 30.45 15.57 -37.44
C ALA A 82 31.93 15.19 -37.46
N SER A 83 32.49 15.14 -38.66
CA SER A 83 33.91 14.91 -38.97
C SER A 83 34.86 15.78 -38.15
N PRO A 84 36.10 15.30 -37.92
CA PRO A 84 37.27 16.15 -37.91
C PRO A 84 38.17 15.89 -39.12
N GLN A 85 38.83 16.96 -39.52
CA GLN A 85 39.62 17.13 -40.73
C GLN A 85 40.96 16.39 -40.68
N GLY A 86 41.47 16.06 -41.87
CA GLY A 86 42.83 15.58 -42.15
C GLY A 86 43.05 15.51 -43.65
#